data_AF-A0A1H0CI90-F1
#
_entry.id   AF-A0A1H0CI90-F1
#
_cell.length_a   1.000
_cell.length_b   1.000
_cell.length_c   1.000
_cell.angle_alpha   90.00
_cell.angle_beta   90.00
_cell.angle_gamma   90.00
#
_symmetry.space_group_name_H-M   'P 1'
#
loop_
_entity.id
_entity.type
_entity.pdbx_description
1 polymer ?
#
loop_
_entity_poly.entity_id
_entity_poly.type
_entity_poly.pdbx_seq_one_letter_code
_entity_poly.pdbx_strand_id
1 'polypeptide(L)'
;MTDVIALGPFSIYVPHLLSIMAMLLTALFGMTIVKKHRLLDYKKAFNLIVDYWIILLVTWKVSYFLYYPEALLQNPLSVIYFNGGELGIALGVLSVVVYIYYQHQKHQIKWFNQSLLALSAVILFCGISKLIDFIYIPTLLNLLEGLSYLGLIYFLLITKSFQTFYTQMSLLRWLLIVWVIFRVFNDAIQLYFSWLLLALIVASVTIVLESIFSRKE
;
A
#
# COMPACT_ATOMS: atom_id res chain seq x y z
N MET A 1 -8.53 -12.99 18.75
CA MET A 1 -8.07 -12.62 20.10
C MET A 1 -7.31 -11.32 19.98
N THR A 2 -7.72 -10.28 20.70
CA THR A 2 -7.08 -8.95 20.67
C THR A 2 -5.92 -8.97 21.66
N ASP A 3 -4.77 -9.43 21.22
CA ASP A 3 -3.58 -9.44 22.08
C ASP A 3 -3.19 -7.98 22.37
N VAL A 4 -3.32 -7.60 23.63
CA VAL A 4 -2.92 -6.30 24.15
C VAL A 4 -1.80 -6.56 25.14
N ILE A 5 -0.63 -5.99 24.86
CA ILE A 5 0.48 -6.01 25.81
C ILE A 5 0.32 -4.77 26.68
N ALA A 6 -0.03 -4.98 27.95
CA ALA A 6 -0.09 -3.90 28.94
C ALA A 6 1.30 -3.68 29.56
N LEU A 7 1.88 -2.51 29.33
CA LEU A 7 3.10 -2.01 29.98
C LEU A 7 2.71 -0.88 30.93
N GLY A 8 2.26 -1.25 32.15
CA GLY A 8 1.73 -0.29 33.11
C GLY A 8 0.45 0.40 32.57
N PRO A 9 0.39 1.75 32.51
CA PRO A 9 -0.77 2.45 31.98
C PRO A 9 -0.88 2.41 30.44
N PHE A 10 0.14 1.90 29.74
CA PHE A 10 0.16 1.82 28.28
C PHE A 10 -0.31 0.45 27.80
N SER A 11 -1.43 0.41 27.10
CA SER A 11 -1.92 -0.77 26.37
C SER A 11 -1.48 -0.70 24.91
N ILE A 12 -0.53 -1.54 24.51
CA ILE A 12 -0.09 -1.65 23.12
C ILE A 12 -0.91 -2.74 22.42
N TYR A 13 -1.65 -2.35 21.39
CA TYR A 13 -2.39 -3.28 20.55
C TYR A 13 -1.43 -4.00 19.58
N VAL A 14 -1.26 -5.31 19.75
CA VAL A 14 -0.29 -6.11 18.98
C VAL A 14 -0.50 -6.00 17.46
N PRO A 15 -1.74 -5.99 16.92
CA PRO A 15 -1.94 -5.82 15.49
C PRO A 15 -1.40 -4.49 14.92
N HIS A 16 -1.40 -3.40 15.69
CA HIS A 16 -0.78 -2.15 15.26
C HIS A 16 0.75 -2.27 15.20
N LEU A 17 1.36 -2.95 16.19
CA LEU A 17 2.79 -3.24 16.18
C LEU A 17 3.17 -4.08 14.95
N LEU A 18 2.40 -5.14 14.66
CA LEU A 18 2.63 -5.99 13.50
C LEU A 18 2.46 -5.22 12.18
N SER A 19 1.52 -4.28 12.11
CA SER A 19 1.35 -3.41 10.95
C SER A 19 2.58 -2.51 10.72
N ILE A 20 3.13 -1.93 11.78
CA ILE A 20 4.37 -1.13 11.71
C ILE A 20 5.54 -2.01 11.27
N MET A 21 5.66 -3.23 11.83
CA MET A 21 6.67 -4.19 11.41
C MET A 21 6.52 -4.58 9.94
N ALA A 22 5.29 -4.78 9.45
CA ALA A 22 5.01 -5.06 8.05
C ALA A 22 5.49 -3.92 7.14
N MET A 23 5.23 -2.66 7.51
CA MET A 23 5.73 -1.49 6.78
C MET A 23 7.27 -1.46 6.73
N LEU A 24 7.95 -1.73 7.85
CA LEU A 24 9.41 -1.80 7.88
C LEU A 24 9.96 -2.96 7.03
N LEU A 25 9.32 -4.12 7.07
CA LEU A 25 9.66 -5.26 6.21
C LEU A 25 9.54 -4.89 4.74
N THR A 26 8.54 -4.10 4.34
CA THR A 26 8.43 -3.65 2.95
C THR A 26 9.60 -2.80 2.49
N ALA A 27 10.16 -1.96 3.37
CA ALA A 27 11.34 -1.16 3.08
C ALA A 27 12.60 -2.03 2.90
N LEU A 28 12.76 -3.07 3.73
CA LEU A 28 13.84 -4.06 3.58
C LEU A 28 13.73 -4.84 2.27
N PHE A 29 12.52 -5.29 1.90
CA PHE A 29 12.28 -5.97 0.63
C PHE A 29 12.50 -5.06 -0.58
N GLY A 30 12.12 -3.79 -0.48
CA GLY A 30 12.40 -2.79 -1.51
C GLY A 30 13.90 -2.66 -1.81
N MET A 31 14.77 -2.75 -0.79
CA MET A 31 16.22 -2.79 -1.03
C MET A 31 16.63 -3.98 -1.90
N THR A 32 16.03 -5.16 -1.68
CA THR A 32 16.31 -6.37 -2.47
C THR A 32 15.93 -6.19 -3.94
N ILE A 33 14.75 -5.60 -4.21
CA ILE A 33 14.28 -5.29 -5.57
C ILE A 33 15.25 -4.32 -6.24
N VAL A 34 15.63 -3.24 -5.55
CA VAL A 34 16.57 -2.24 -6.07
C VAL A 34 17.95 -2.81 -6.34
N LYS A 35 18.48 -3.62 -5.43
CA LYS A 35 19.78 -4.28 -5.57
C LYS A 35 19.79 -5.21 -6.79
N LYS A 36 18.69 -5.96 -6.99
CA LYS A 36 18.54 -6.89 -8.12
C LYS A 36 18.47 -6.17 -9.47
N HIS A 37 17.70 -5.08 -9.53
CA HIS A 37 17.43 -4.37 -10.80
C HIS A 37 18.28 -3.12 -11.01
N ARG A 38 19.24 -2.84 -10.11
CA ARG A 38 20.15 -1.67 -10.14
C ARG A 38 19.41 -0.35 -10.39
N LEU A 39 18.26 -0.17 -9.72
CA LEU A 39 17.35 0.96 -9.98
C LEU A 39 17.85 2.28 -9.38
N LEU A 40 18.41 2.22 -8.17
CA LEU A 40 18.92 3.34 -7.38
C LEU A 40 19.83 2.80 -6.26
N ASP A 41 20.36 3.69 -5.42
CA ASP A 41 21.05 3.29 -4.18
C ASP A 41 20.07 2.60 -3.22
N TYR A 42 20.46 1.46 -2.66
CA TYR A 42 19.65 0.67 -1.72
C TYR A 42 19.29 1.47 -0.46
N LYS A 43 20.19 2.33 0.05
CA LYS A 43 19.89 3.19 1.21
C LYS A 43 18.80 4.21 0.86
N LYS A 44 18.90 4.76 -0.34
CA LYS A 44 17.91 5.72 -0.85
C LYS A 44 16.55 5.05 -1.06
N ALA A 45 16.52 3.79 -1.50
CA ALA A 45 15.29 3.02 -1.65
C ALA A 45 14.57 2.78 -0.33
N PHE A 46 15.33 2.40 0.71
CA PHE A 46 14.79 2.22 2.04
C PHE A 46 14.19 3.52 2.58
N ASN A 47 14.94 4.62 2.49
CA ASN A 47 14.47 5.93 2.95
C ASN A 47 13.20 6.35 2.21
N LEU A 48 13.14 6.18 0.89
CA LEU A 48 11.95 6.51 0.12
C LEU A 48 10.72 5.70 0.55
N ILE A 49 10.84 4.39 0.78
CA ILE A 49 9.70 3.56 1.21
C ILE A 49 9.25 3.96 2.62
N VAL A 50 10.19 4.23 3.52
CA VAL A 50 9.88 4.75 4.86
C VAL A 50 9.16 6.10 4.77
N ASP A 51 9.66 7.02 3.94
CA ASP A 51 9.03 8.31 3.68
C ASP A 51 7.59 8.14 3.16
N TYR A 52 7.36 7.22 2.21
CA TYR A 52 6.02 6.96 1.69
C TYR A 52 5.05 6.50 2.78
N TRP A 53 5.48 5.59 3.66
CA TRP A 53 4.66 5.15 4.78
C TRP A 53 4.41 6.26 5.79
N ILE A 54 5.42 7.06 6.12
CA ILE A 54 5.28 8.20 7.03
C ILE A 54 4.30 9.22 6.44
N ILE A 55 4.45 9.59 5.18
CA ILE A 55 3.57 10.54 4.49
C ILE A 55 2.13 10.02 4.48
N LEU A 56 1.93 8.74 4.16
CA LEU A 56 0.61 8.11 4.16
C LEU A 56 -0.01 8.13 5.56
N LEU A 57 0.73 7.70 6.59
CA LEU A 57 0.24 7.64 7.97
C LEU A 57 -0.07 9.02 8.54
N VAL A 58 0.83 10.00 8.34
CA VAL A 58 0.64 11.37 8.80
C VAL A 58 -0.56 12.00 8.08
N THR A 59 -0.66 11.85 6.76
CA THR A 59 -1.82 12.38 6.02
C THR A 59 -3.11 11.70 6.46
N TRP A 60 -3.10 10.38 6.66
CA TRP A 60 -4.27 9.63 7.13
C TRP A 60 -4.72 10.10 8.51
N LYS A 61 -3.79 10.36 9.44
CA LYS A 61 -4.11 10.91 10.77
C LYS A 61 -4.57 12.36 10.70
N VAL A 62 -3.86 13.21 9.96
CA VAL A 62 -4.22 14.64 9.80
C VAL A 62 -5.54 14.81 9.08
N SER A 63 -5.93 13.89 8.19
CA SER A 63 -7.22 14.00 7.51
C SER A 63 -8.41 13.99 8.49
N TYR A 64 -8.29 13.40 9.68
CA TYR A 64 -9.31 13.51 10.73
C TYR A 64 -9.59 14.98 11.11
N PHE A 65 -8.57 15.83 11.12
CA PHE A 65 -8.71 17.28 11.37
C PHE A 65 -9.61 17.95 10.34
N LEU A 66 -9.49 17.56 9.06
CA LEU A 66 -10.26 18.16 7.97
C LEU A 66 -11.75 17.82 8.05
N TYR A 67 -12.08 16.64 8.58
CA TYR A 67 -13.45 16.13 8.61
C TYR A 67 -14.18 16.41 9.93
N TYR A 68 -13.47 16.46 11.05
CA TYR A 68 -14.06 16.66 12.37
C TYR A 68 -13.45 17.87 13.12
N PRO A 69 -13.44 19.08 12.53
CA PRO A 69 -12.81 20.25 13.14
C PRO A 69 -13.44 20.61 14.49
N GLU A 70 -14.77 20.49 14.63
CA GLU A 70 -15.48 20.81 15.87
C GLU A 70 -15.11 19.85 17.02
N ALA A 71 -15.03 18.55 16.75
CA ALA A 71 -14.64 17.55 17.73
C ALA A 71 -13.21 17.78 18.24
N LEU A 72 -12.35 18.33 17.38
CA LEU A 72 -10.95 18.60 17.66
C LEU A 72 -10.76 19.86 18.52
N LEU A 73 -11.56 20.90 18.27
CA LEU A 73 -11.60 22.09 19.13
C LEU A 73 -12.07 21.75 20.55
N GLN A 74 -13.02 20.82 20.66
CA GLN A 74 -13.53 20.36 21.96
C GLN A 74 -12.55 19.42 22.67
N ASN A 75 -11.90 18.52 21.93
CA ASN A 75 -10.99 17.52 22.47
C ASN A 75 -9.79 17.32 21.53
N PRO A 76 -8.68 18.08 21.67
CA PRO A 76 -7.54 17.99 20.76
C PRO A 76 -6.83 16.63 20.81
N LEU A 77 -6.93 15.91 21.94
CA LEU A 77 -6.40 14.55 22.09
C LEU A 77 -7.09 13.53 21.18
N SER A 78 -8.30 13.82 20.69
CA SER A 78 -9.08 12.93 19.82
C SER A 78 -8.31 12.52 18.55
N VAL A 79 -7.43 13.38 18.02
CA VAL A 79 -6.60 13.11 16.84
C VAL A 79 -5.73 11.87 16.99
N ILE A 80 -5.25 11.59 18.20
CA ILE A 80 -4.37 10.45 18.46
C ILE A 80 -5.19 9.16 18.36
N TYR A 81 -6.42 9.19 18.88
CA TYR A 81 -7.29 8.02 19.00
C TYR A 81 -8.09 7.73 17.73
N PHE A 82 -8.51 8.76 17.00
CA PHE A 82 -9.32 8.59 15.81
C PHE A 82 -8.48 8.59 14.53
N ASN A 83 -9.12 8.08 13.48
CA ASN A 83 -8.51 7.84 12.18
C ASN A 83 -9.32 8.61 11.13
N GLY A 84 -8.69 9.04 10.04
CA GLY A 84 -9.40 9.67 8.92
C GLY A 84 -10.29 8.74 8.09
N GLY A 85 -10.48 7.49 8.52
CA GLY A 85 -11.27 6.49 7.80
C GLY A 85 -10.72 6.20 6.39
N GLU A 86 -11.61 5.84 5.48
CA GLU A 86 -11.27 5.51 4.09
C GLU A 86 -10.83 6.73 3.27
N LEU A 87 -11.49 7.88 3.47
CA LEU A 87 -11.13 9.12 2.78
C LEU A 87 -9.72 9.58 3.16
N GLY A 88 -9.33 9.39 4.42
CA GLY A 88 -7.97 9.66 4.84
C GLY A 88 -6.92 8.79 4.14
N ILE A 89 -7.26 7.52 3.85
CA ILE A 89 -6.38 6.64 3.08
C ILE A 89 -6.26 7.17 1.65
N ALA A 90 -7.37 7.56 1.03
CA ALA A 90 -7.36 8.16 -0.31
C ALA A 90 -6.50 9.44 -0.38
N LEU A 91 -6.64 10.32 0.61
CA LEU A 91 -5.78 11.51 0.74
C LEU A 91 -4.31 11.13 0.96
N GLY A 92 -4.03 10.11 1.78
CA GLY A 92 -2.67 9.62 2.00
C GLY A 92 -2.02 9.08 0.73
N VAL A 93 -2.75 8.28 -0.06
CA VAL A 93 -2.28 7.81 -1.37
C VAL A 93 -2.00 8.99 -2.30
N LEU A 94 -2.90 9.98 -2.35
CA LEU A 94 -2.70 11.18 -3.16
C LEU A 94 -1.45 11.97 -2.73
N SER A 95 -1.23 12.14 -1.42
CA SER A 95 -0.02 12.78 -0.88
C SER A 95 1.26 12.05 -1.27
N VAL A 96 1.26 10.71 -1.28
CA VAL A 96 2.42 9.92 -1.74
C VAL A 96 2.66 10.13 -3.23
N VAL A 97 1.62 10.16 -4.06
CA VAL A 97 1.74 10.45 -5.50
C VAL A 97 2.35 11.85 -5.74
N VAL A 98 1.88 12.86 -5.00
CA VAL A 98 2.44 14.22 -5.04
C VAL A 98 3.89 14.25 -4.58
N TYR A 99 4.24 13.50 -3.53
CA TYR A 99 5.62 13.40 -3.04
C TYR A 99 6.55 12.75 -4.06
N ILE A 100 6.12 11.69 -4.73
CA ILE A 100 6.89 11.06 -5.83
C ILE A 100 7.13 12.08 -6.95
N TYR A 101 6.12 12.91 -7.27
CA TYR A 101 6.24 13.96 -8.30
C TYR A 101 7.26 15.02 -7.89
N TYR A 102 7.18 15.47 -6.64
CA TYR A 102 8.12 16.42 -6.06
C TYR A 102 9.56 15.87 -6.08
N GLN A 103 9.76 14.61 -5.66
CA GLN A 103 11.06 13.94 -5.68
C GLN A 103 11.61 13.78 -7.11
N HIS A 104 10.74 13.52 -8.07
CA HIS A 104 11.13 13.47 -9.48
C HIS A 104 11.67 14.83 -9.94
N GLN A 105 10.93 15.92 -9.68
CA GLN A 105 11.31 17.26 -10.11
C GLN A 105 12.56 17.80 -9.40
N LYS A 106 12.67 17.58 -8.08
CA LYS A 106 13.73 18.19 -7.27
C LYS A 106 15.02 17.36 -7.25
N HIS A 107 14.90 16.04 -7.24
CA HIS A 107 16.04 15.14 -7.01
C HIS A 107 16.37 14.25 -8.22
N GLN A 108 15.70 14.49 -9.36
CA GLN A 108 15.93 13.80 -10.64
C GLN A 108 15.84 12.27 -10.54
N ILE A 109 15.09 11.78 -9.54
CA ILE A 109 14.84 10.34 -9.39
C ILE A 109 13.77 9.98 -10.41
N LYS A 110 14.05 8.99 -11.27
CA LYS A 110 13.10 8.54 -12.28
C LYS A 110 11.76 8.17 -11.64
N TRP A 111 10.68 8.80 -12.11
CA TRP A 111 9.31 8.55 -11.64
C TRP A 111 9.00 7.04 -11.60
N PHE A 112 9.34 6.32 -12.67
CA PHE A 112 9.11 4.88 -12.79
C PHE A 112 9.75 4.06 -11.66
N ASN A 113 10.96 4.41 -11.22
CA ASN A 113 11.61 3.64 -10.15
C ASN A 113 10.89 3.87 -8.82
N GLN A 114 10.43 5.10 -8.58
CA GLN A 114 9.71 5.46 -7.37
C GLN A 114 8.31 4.84 -7.30
N SER A 115 7.56 4.88 -8.41
CA SER A 115 6.23 4.27 -8.51
C SER A 115 6.29 2.75 -8.36
N LEU A 116 7.32 2.10 -8.92
CA LEU A 116 7.54 0.66 -8.73
C LEU A 116 7.80 0.33 -7.27
N LEU A 117 8.62 1.12 -6.58
CA LEU A 117 8.89 0.91 -5.15
C LEU A 117 7.62 1.07 -4.32
N ALA A 118 6.87 2.15 -4.54
CA ALA A 118 5.60 2.39 -3.85
C ALA A 118 4.61 1.24 -4.08
N LEU A 119 4.44 0.81 -5.33
CA LEU A 119 3.55 -0.29 -5.69
C LEU A 119 3.98 -1.61 -5.04
N SER A 120 5.28 -1.93 -5.08
CA SER A 120 5.83 -3.14 -4.46
C SER A 120 5.66 -3.13 -2.93
N ALA A 121 5.82 -1.96 -2.29
CA ALA A 121 5.60 -1.81 -0.87
C ALA A 121 4.13 -2.04 -0.51
N VAL A 122 3.19 -1.51 -1.29
CA VAL A 122 1.74 -1.72 -1.08
C VAL A 122 1.38 -3.19 -1.25
N ILE A 123 1.79 -3.84 -2.34
CA ILE A 123 1.49 -5.27 -2.58
C ILE A 123 2.01 -6.13 -1.44
N LEU A 124 3.27 -5.91 -1.04
CA LEU A 124 3.88 -6.69 0.04
C LEU A 124 3.23 -6.43 1.38
N PHE A 125 2.86 -5.18 1.69
CA PHE A 125 2.13 -4.84 2.90
C PHE A 125 0.77 -5.52 2.95
N CYS A 126 0.01 -5.54 1.84
CA CYS A 126 -1.25 -6.28 1.74
C CYS A 126 -1.05 -7.78 1.97
N GLY A 127 -0.01 -8.37 1.38
CA GLY A 127 0.36 -9.78 1.58
C GLY A 127 0.67 -10.11 3.03
N ILE A 128 1.57 -9.36 3.66
CA ILE A 128 1.95 -9.56 5.08
C ILE A 128 0.72 -9.35 5.99
N SER A 129 -0.08 -8.32 5.73
CA SER A 129 -1.28 -8.04 6.53
C SER A 129 -2.27 -9.19 6.48
N LYS A 130 -2.46 -9.83 5.31
CA LYS A 130 -3.36 -10.99 5.18
C LYS A 130 -2.82 -12.25 5.85
N LEU A 131 -1.51 -12.43 5.85
CA LEU A 131 -0.88 -13.50 6.63
C LEU A 131 -1.00 -13.26 8.14
N ILE A 132 -0.92 -12.01 8.59
CA ILE A 132 -1.22 -11.64 9.98
C ILE A 132 -2.69 -11.95 10.30
N ASP A 133 -3.63 -11.55 9.45
CA ASP A 133 -5.06 -11.86 9.60
C ASP A 133 -5.30 -13.38 9.68
N PHE A 134 -4.57 -14.19 8.91
CA PHE A 134 -4.62 -15.65 8.97
C PHE A 134 -4.15 -16.21 10.32
N ILE A 135 -3.12 -15.62 10.93
CA ILE A 135 -2.65 -16.04 12.26
C ILE A 135 -3.75 -15.82 13.32
N TYR A 136 -4.48 -14.70 13.24
CA TYR A 136 -5.54 -14.38 14.20
C TYR A 136 -6.88 -15.04 13.92
N ILE A 137 -7.24 -15.15 12.64
CA ILE A 137 -8.49 -15.72 12.15
C ILE A 137 -8.10 -16.65 10.99
N PRO A 138 -7.83 -17.94 11.28
CA PRO A 138 -7.30 -18.89 10.31
C PRO A 138 -8.38 -19.30 9.31
N THR A 139 -8.60 -18.44 8.33
CA THR A 139 -9.44 -18.71 7.16
C THR A 139 -8.56 -19.04 5.97
N LEU A 140 -8.95 -20.06 5.20
CA LEU A 140 -8.23 -20.42 3.97
C LEU A 140 -8.17 -19.22 2.99
N LEU A 141 -9.22 -18.39 2.96
CA LEU A 141 -9.27 -17.19 2.13
C LEU A 141 -8.17 -16.18 2.48
N ASN A 142 -7.91 -15.90 3.77
CA ASN A 142 -6.83 -14.98 4.18
C ASN A 142 -5.45 -15.51 3.76
N LEU A 143 -5.22 -16.82 3.88
CA LEU A 143 -3.98 -17.45 3.45
C LEU A 143 -3.79 -17.35 1.93
N LEU A 144 -4.81 -17.71 1.15
CA LEU A 144 -4.77 -17.65 -0.31
C LEU A 144 -4.61 -16.20 -0.81
N GLU A 145 -5.29 -15.23 -0.18
CA GLU A 145 -5.15 -13.80 -0.49
C GLU A 145 -3.70 -13.35 -0.23
N GLY A 146 -3.15 -13.66 0.95
CA GLY A 146 -1.76 -13.35 1.29
C GLY A 146 -0.74 -13.97 0.32
N LEU A 147 -0.90 -15.25 -0.01
CA LEU A 147 -0.03 -15.96 -0.95
C LEU A 147 -0.12 -15.39 -2.37
N SER A 148 -1.30 -14.94 -2.80
CA SER A 148 -1.47 -14.34 -4.13
C SER A 148 -0.69 -13.02 -4.26
N TYR A 149 -0.71 -12.14 -3.23
CA TYR A 149 0.11 -10.93 -3.22
C TYR A 149 1.62 -11.25 -3.17
N LEU A 150 2.04 -12.25 -2.39
CA LEU A 150 3.43 -12.70 -2.40
C LEU A 150 3.85 -13.28 -3.75
N GLY A 151 2.94 -13.97 -4.43
CA GLY A 151 3.12 -14.46 -5.80
C GLY A 151 3.39 -13.31 -6.79
N LEU A 152 2.70 -12.18 -6.66
CA LEU A 152 2.96 -10.99 -7.47
C LEU A 152 4.35 -10.38 -7.21
N ILE A 153 4.79 -10.34 -5.95
CA ILE A 153 6.15 -9.90 -5.60
C ILE A 153 7.20 -10.88 -6.12
N TYR A 154 6.95 -12.18 -6.02
CA TYR A 154 7.84 -13.21 -6.54
C TYR A 154 7.96 -13.12 -8.06
N PHE A 155 6.84 -12.90 -8.76
CA PHE A 155 6.82 -12.61 -10.19
C PHE A 155 7.67 -11.37 -10.51
N LEU A 156 7.51 -10.30 -9.73
CA LEU A 156 8.32 -9.07 -9.82
C LEU A 156 9.81 -9.31 -9.51
N LEU A 157 10.18 -10.37 -8.80
CA LEU A 157 11.59 -10.69 -8.66
C LEU A 157 12.11 -11.46 -9.89
N ILE A 158 11.32 -12.28 -10.56
CA ILE A 158 11.82 -13.19 -11.61
C ILE A 158 11.95 -12.54 -12.99
N THR A 159 11.00 -11.69 -13.39
CA THR A 159 11.03 -11.07 -14.71
C THR A 159 12.31 -10.21 -14.86
N LYS A 160 12.68 -9.83 -16.09
CA LYS A 160 13.89 -8.98 -16.32
C LYS A 160 13.55 -7.56 -16.77
N SER A 161 12.31 -7.32 -17.19
CA SER A 161 11.84 -6.06 -17.79
C SER A 161 10.84 -5.34 -16.87
N PHE A 162 11.35 -4.61 -15.88
CA PHE A 162 10.52 -3.97 -14.83
C PHE A 162 10.50 -2.45 -14.86
N GLN A 163 11.35 -1.84 -15.69
CA GLN A 163 11.41 -0.38 -15.80
C GLN A 163 10.36 0.16 -16.77
N THR A 164 9.65 -0.71 -17.48
CA THR A 164 8.62 -0.32 -18.44
C THR A 164 7.32 0.03 -17.74
N PHE A 165 6.67 1.09 -18.22
CA PHE A 165 5.34 1.52 -17.78
C PHE A 165 4.31 0.38 -17.83
N TYR A 166 4.41 -0.47 -18.85
CA TYR A 166 3.60 -1.68 -19.04
C TYR A 166 3.57 -2.57 -17.80
N THR A 167 4.75 -2.93 -17.27
CA THR A 167 4.86 -3.88 -16.17
C THR A 167 4.24 -3.33 -14.89
N GLN A 168 4.33 -2.00 -14.67
CA GLN A 168 3.71 -1.34 -13.53
C GLN A 168 2.19 -1.31 -13.63
N MET A 169 1.65 -1.02 -14.83
CA MET A 169 0.21 -1.05 -15.07
C MET A 169 -0.37 -2.46 -14.92
N SER A 170 0.35 -3.48 -15.43
CA SER A 170 0.00 -4.88 -15.25
C SER A 170 0.02 -5.30 -13.78
N LEU A 171 1.04 -4.92 -13.00
CA LEU A 171 1.12 -5.19 -11.57
C LEU A 171 -0.02 -4.52 -10.78
N LEU A 172 -0.31 -3.25 -11.07
CA LEU A 172 -1.42 -2.53 -10.45
C LEU A 172 -2.76 -3.22 -10.75
N ARG A 173 -2.96 -3.63 -12.01
CA ARG A 173 -4.16 -4.38 -12.40
C ARG A 173 -4.27 -5.70 -11.67
N TRP A 174 -3.19 -6.49 -11.60
CA TRP A 174 -3.20 -7.77 -10.90
C TRP A 174 -3.45 -7.60 -9.39
N LEU A 175 -2.88 -6.57 -8.77
CA LEU A 175 -3.20 -6.19 -7.38
C LEU A 175 -4.71 -5.96 -7.21
N LEU A 176 -5.32 -5.16 -8.09
CA LEU A 176 -6.75 -4.84 -8.02
C LEU A 176 -7.64 -6.07 -8.29
N ILE A 177 -7.28 -6.90 -9.27
CA ILE A 177 -8.01 -8.14 -9.58
C ILE A 177 -8.00 -9.08 -8.38
N VAL A 178 -6.82 -9.31 -7.78
CA VAL A 178 -6.71 -10.12 -6.56
C VAL A 178 -7.61 -9.56 -5.46
N TRP A 179 -7.52 -8.25 -5.20
CA TRP A 179 -8.34 -7.61 -4.18
C TRP A 179 -9.85 -7.78 -4.44
N VAL A 180 -10.32 -7.57 -5.67
CA VAL A 180 -11.75 -7.73 -6.03
C VAL A 180 -12.19 -9.18 -5.85
N ILE A 181 -11.42 -10.14 -6.36
CA ILE A 181 -11.75 -11.57 -6.28
C ILE A 181 -11.95 -12.00 -4.82
N PHE A 182 -11.03 -11.64 -3.93
CA PHE A 182 -11.15 -12.02 -2.53
C PHE A 182 -12.24 -11.26 -1.77
N ARG A 183 -12.62 -10.04 -2.19
CA ARG A 183 -13.80 -9.36 -1.63
C ARG A 183 -15.11 -9.99 -2.07
N VAL A 184 -15.18 -10.52 -3.29
CA VAL A 184 -16.32 -11.30 -3.78
C VAL A 184 -16.44 -12.60 -2.97
N PHE A 185 -15.35 -13.33 -2.78
CA PHE A 185 -15.38 -14.59 -2.01
C PHE A 185 -15.67 -14.43 -0.52
N ASN A 186 -15.39 -13.25 0.06
CA ASN A 186 -15.70 -12.95 1.47
C ASN A 186 -17.10 -12.34 1.65
N ASP A 187 -17.94 -12.30 0.61
CA ASP A 187 -19.27 -11.65 0.62
C ASP A 187 -19.23 -10.18 1.09
N ALA A 188 -18.07 -9.52 0.95
CA ALA A 188 -17.81 -8.19 1.48
C ALA A 188 -18.07 -7.08 0.46
N ILE A 189 -18.60 -7.41 -0.73
CA ILE A 189 -18.80 -6.44 -1.82
C ILE A 189 -19.64 -5.24 -1.39
N GLN A 190 -20.70 -5.50 -0.61
CA GLN A 190 -21.62 -4.44 -0.16
C GLN A 190 -20.91 -3.40 0.72
N LEU A 191 -19.92 -3.83 1.51
CA LEU A 191 -19.14 -2.95 2.39
C LEU A 191 -18.15 -2.08 1.59
N TYR A 192 -17.68 -2.57 0.44
CA TYR A 192 -16.61 -1.93 -0.34
C TYR A 192 -17.07 -1.50 -1.74
N PHE A 193 -18.36 -1.20 -1.93
CA PHE A 193 -18.92 -0.93 -3.25
C PHE A 193 -18.22 0.23 -4.00
N SER A 194 -17.93 1.34 -3.30
CA SER A 194 -17.20 2.49 -3.83
C SER A 194 -15.79 2.12 -4.30
N TRP A 195 -15.06 1.37 -3.48
CA TRP A 195 -13.72 0.88 -3.79
C TRP A 195 -13.71 -0.15 -4.92
N LEU A 196 -14.74 -0.99 -5.01
CA LEU A 196 -14.90 -1.93 -6.12
C LEU A 196 -15.11 -1.20 -7.44
N LEU A 197 -15.97 -0.19 -7.48
CA LEU A 197 -16.14 0.64 -8.67
C LEU A 197 -14.83 1.32 -9.07
N LEU A 198 -14.11 1.90 -8.09
CA LEU A 198 -12.81 2.51 -8.35
C LEU A 198 -11.79 1.49 -8.88
N ALA A 199 -11.71 0.30 -8.29
CA ALA A 199 -10.83 -0.76 -8.74
C ALA A 199 -11.14 -1.20 -10.17
N LEU A 200 -12.42 -1.34 -10.53
CA LEU A 200 -12.84 -1.66 -11.90
C LEU A 200 -12.48 -0.55 -12.89
N ILE A 201 -12.74 0.72 -12.54
CA ILE A 201 -12.39 1.86 -13.40
C ILE A 201 -10.88 1.90 -13.62
N VAL A 202 -10.07 1.79 -12.56
CA VAL A 202 -8.60 1.80 -12.68
C VAL A 202 -8.14 0.61 -13.51
N ALA A 203 -8.66 -0.60 -13.27
CA ALA A 203 -8.32 -1.78 -14.07
C ALA A 203 -8.65 -1.58 -15.56
N SER A 204 -9.83 -1.06 -15.90
CA SER A 204 -10.21 -0.74 -17.28
C SER A 204 -9.28 0.30 -17.91
N VAL A 205 -8.96 1.37 -17.19
CA VAL A 205 -8.02 2.41 -17.66
C VAL A 205 -6.63 1.81 -17.91
N THR A 206 -6.14 0.94 -17.03
CA THR A 206 -4.83 0.30 -17.26
C THR A 206 -4.81 -0.57 -18.50
N ILE A 207 -5.90 -1.29 -18.82
CA ILE A 207 -6.01 -2.10 -20.05
C ILE A 207 -5.98 -1.21 -21.29
N VAL A 208 -6.72 -0.10 -21.27
CA VAL A 208 -6.75 0.85 -22.39
C VAL A 208 -5.38 1.48 -22.61
N LEU A 209 -4.73 1.96 -21.55
CA LEU A 209 -3.39 2.52 -21.62
C LEU A 209 -2.37 1.49 -22.15
N GLU A 210 -2.44 0.27 -21.65
CA GLU A 210 -1.59 -0.84 -22.11
C GLU A 210 -1.75 -1.09 -23.61
N SER A 211 -3.00 -1.11 -24.12
CA SER A 211 -3.28 -1.29 -25.54
C SER A 211 -2.72 -0.16 -26.41
N ILE A 212 -2.75 1.08 -25.91
CA ILE A 212 -2.23 2.25 -26.63
C ILE A 212 -0.70 2.22 -26.67
N PHE A 213 -0.04 1.90 -25.56
CA PHE A 213 1.42 1.92 -25.45
C PHE A 213 2.08 0.68 -26.07
N SER A 214 1.45 -0.49 -26.00
CA SER A 214 1.94 -1.73 -26.62
C SER A 214 1.99 -1.68 -28.16
N ARG A 215 1.30 -0.72 -28.80
CA ARG A 215 1.35 -0.53 -30.26
C ARG A 215 2.51 0.34 -30.72
N LYS A 216 3.26 0.97 -29.79
CA LYS A 216 4.35 1.91 -30.09
C LYS A 216 5.75 1.33 -29.86
N GLU A 217 5.85 0.15 -29.26
CA GLU A 217 7.08 -0.67 -29.17
C GLU A 217 7.05 -1.76 -30.24
#